data_AF-A0A973IHF7-F1
#
_entry.id   AF-A0A973IHF7-F1
#
_cell.length_a   1.000
_cell.length_b   1.000
_cell.length_c   1.000
_cell.angle_alpha   90.00
_cell.angle_beta   90.00
_cell.angle_gamma   90.00
#
_symmetry.space_group_name_H-M   'P 1'
#
loop_
_entity.id
_entity.type
_entity.pdbx_description
1 polymer ?
#
loop_
_entity_poly.entity_id
_entity_poly.type
_entity_poly.pdbx_seq_one_letter_code
_entity_poly.pdbx_strand_id
1 'polypeptide(L)'
;MLTTVVDYNLAITREALTAVGVLNDTASESGSDTRSRPVAGEVSDTDTNEDCNDCEPRKRGYKFVPSGRNFNTGDGNWPEYQLKIANMGGNPIFSIVGPNKIEEWKFNSVDFDGFWSASCTLVEAKYGYGSWLERNIEGEWQPRSIPFMSKLIDSFISEASAQSVAIRKNMPPATLNWFFSDPRVKELTEDEFSETGLIISCHLKGF
;
A
#
# COMPACT_ATOMS: atom_id res chain seq x y z
N MET A 1 24.22 -42.97 38.62
CA MET A 1 22.89 -42.55 38.13
C MET A 1 23.13 -41.66 36.92
N LEU A 2 23.06 -42.22 35.71
CA LEU A 2 23.29 -41.54 34.43
C LEU A 2 22.14 -41.96 33.53
N THR A 3 21.26 -41.02 33.19
CA THR A 3 20.15 -41.20 32.26
C THR A 3 20.66 -40.95 30.85
N THR A 4 20.63 -41.97 29.99
CA THR A 4 20.91 -41.84 28.55
C THR A 4 19.66 -41.34 27.83
N VAL A 5 19.78 -40.20 27.14
CA VAL A 5 18.78 -39.70 26.19
C VAL A 5 18.94 -40.51 24.90
N VAL A 6 17.84 -41.05 24.36
CA VAL A 6 17.82 -41.76 23.07
C VAL A 6 17.35 -40.77 22.00
N ASP A 7 18.24 -40.36 21.11
CA ASP A 7 17.91 -39.57 19.93
C ASP A 7 17.33 -40.48 18.83
N TYR A 8 16.09 -40.23 18.43
CA TYR A 8 15.46 -40.90 17.30
C TYR A 8 15.57 -40.01 16.04
N ASN A 9 16.69 -40.11 15.33
CA ASN A 9 16.79 -39.61 13.96
C ASN A 9 16.38 -40.72 12.98
N LEU A 10 15.08 -40.77 12.66
CA LEU A 10 14.56 -41.70 11.66
C LEU A 10 14.87 -41.17 10.26
N ALA A 11 15.90 -41.72 9.61
CA ALA A 11 16.19 -41.43 8.21
C ALA A 11 15.13 -42.13 7.33
N ILE A 12 14.18 -41.35 6.79
CA ILE A 12 13.16 -41.86 5.86
C ILE A 12 13.82 -42.03 4.49
N THR A 13 13.77 -43.24 3.93
CA THR A 13 14.34 -43.55 2.61
C THR A 13 13.38 -43.12 1.48
N ARG A 14 13.93 -42.82 0.30
CA ARG A 14 13.14 -42.51 -0.91
C ARG A 14 12.14 -43.60 -1.27
N GLU A 15 12.49 -44.86 -1.04
CA GLU A 15 11.62 -46.01 -1.27
C GLU A 15 10.35 -45.95 -0.40
N ALA A 16 10.50 -45.57 0.88
CA ALA A 16 9.36 -45.40 1.79
C ALA A 16 8.45 -44.24 1.37
N LEU A 17 9.01 -43.15 0.82
CA LEU A 17 8.23 -42.01 0.32
C LEU A 17 7.50 -42.33 -1.00
N THR A 18 8.05 -43.23 -1.82
CA THR A 18 7.42 -43.67 -3.08
C THR A 18 6.26 -44.63 -2.79
N ALA A 19 6.42 -45.55 -1.82
CA ALA A 19 5.36 -46.48 -1.41
C ALA A 19 4.13 -45.78 -0.80
N VAL A 20 4.30 -44.61 -0.17
CA VAL A 20 3.22 -43.81 0.44
C VAL A 20 2.69 -42.74 -0.53
N GLY A 21 3.18 -42.70 -1.78
CA GLY A 21 2.70 -41.78 -2.82
C GLY A 21 3.15 -40.32 -2.65
N VAL A 22 4.19 -40.07 -1.86
CA VAL A 22 4.80 -38.73 -1.68
C VAL A 22 5.72 -38.40 -2.86
N LEU A 23 6.31 -39.41 -3.51
CA LEU A 23 7.11 -39.28 -4.72
C LEU A 23 6.53 -40.17 -5.81
N ASN A 24 6.45 -39.66 -7.04
CA ASN A 24 6.09 -40.45 -8.23
C ASN A 24 7.36 -40.87 -8.99
N ASP A 25 7.44 -42.14 -9.37
CA ASP A 25 8.49 -42.68 -10.24
C ASP A 25 8.27 -42.23 -11.69
N THR A 26 9.18 -41.46 -12.26
CA THR A 26 9.29 -41.31 -13.71
C THR A 26 10.74 -41.21 -14.15
N ALA A 27 11.24 -42.31 -14.71
CA ALA A 27 12.36 -42.32 -15.65
C ALA A 27 11.82 -42.11 -17.08
N SER A 28 12.56 -41.36 -17.88
CA SER A 28 12.19 -40.76 -19.17
C SER A 28 12.17 -41.72 -20.37
N GLU A 29 11.26 -41.51 -21.33
CA GLU A 29 11.60 -41.33 -22.76
C GLU A 29 10.42 -40.87 -23.66
N SER A 30 10.72 -39.88 -24.52
CA SER A 30 10.08 -39.49 -25.81
C SER A 30 8.67 -38.86 -25.87
N GLY A 31 8.63 -37.60 -26.36
CA GLY A 31 7.67 -37.15 -27.38
C GLY A 31 6.42 -36.33 -26.96
N SER A 32 6.34 -35.12 -27.53
CA SER A 32 5.16 -34.27 -27.78
C SER A 32 4.81 -33.13 -26.80
N ASP A 33 4.54 -31.98 -27.42
CA ASP A 33 4.16 -30.67 -26.89
C ASP A 33 3.09 -30.70 -25.79
N THR A 34 3.38 -30.11 -24.62
CA THR A 34 2.50 -29.08 -24.02
C THR A 34 3.20 -28.29 -22.90
N ARG A 35 3.08 -26.96 -23.01
CA ARG A 35 3.57 -25.91 -22.10
C ARG A 35 3.28 -26.22 -20.62
N SER A 36 4.33 -26.55 -19.85
CA SER A 36 4.25 -26.73 -18.40
C SER A 36 4.66 -25.45 -17.66
N ARG A 37 3.80 -25.00 -16.73
CA ARG A 37 4.00 -23.84 -15.83
C ARG A 37 5.20 -24.08 -14.91
N PRO A 38 6.06 -23.09 -14.64
CA PRO A 38 7.08 -23.25 -13.62
C PRO A 38 6.43 -23.25 -12.23
N VAL A 39 6.81 -24.25 -11.45
CA VAL A 39 6.57 -24.43 -10.02
C VAL A 39 7.32 -23.33 -9.26
N ALA A 40 6.66 -22.71 -8.27
CA ALA A 40 7.24 -21.70 -7.40
C ALA A 40 8.39 -22.33 -6.58
N GLY A 41 9.62 -21.97 -6.92
CA GLY A 41 10.83 -22.22 -6.15
C GLY A 41 11.36 -20.92 -5.58
N GLU A 42 11.75 -20.98 -4.31
CA GLU A 42 12.42 -20.00 -3.47
C GLU A 42 13.33 -19.03 -4.25
N VAL A 43 12.98 -17.74 -4.28
CA VAL A 43 13.80 -16.70 -4.92
C VAL A 43 14.88 -16.29 -3.94
N SER A 44 16.11 -16.72 -4.19
CA SER A 44 17.30 -16.10 -3.61
C SER A 44 17.53 -14.75 -4.29
N ASP A 45 17.50 -13.68 -3.51
CA ASP A 45 17.87 -12.31 -3.92
C ASP A 45 19.35 -12.26 -4.31
N THR A 46 19.67 -12.57 -5.57
CA THR A 46 20.90 -12.12 -6.22
C THR A 46 20.63 -11.82 -7.69
N ASP A 47 20.52 -10.51 -7.96
CA ASP A 47 20.64 -9.76 -9.22
C ASP A 47 20.90 -10.55 -10.53
N THR A 48 19.95 -10.46 -11.47
CA THR A 48 20.10 -9.85 -12.82
C THR A 48 18.79 -9.96 -13.61
N ASN A 49 17.76 -9.25 -13.17
CA ASN A 49 16.74 -8.72 -14.07
C ASN A 49 16.77 -7.22 -13.84
N GLU A 50 17.12 -6.43 -14.84
CA GLU A 50 16.80 -5.01 -14.81
C GLU A 50 15.26 -4.93 -14.70
N ASP A 51 14.79 -4.74 -13.47
CA ASP A 51 13.40 -4.91 -13.07
C ASP A 51 12.50 -4.01 -13.92
N CYS A 52 11.65 -4.59 -14.75
CA CYS A 52 10.60 -3.89 -15.50
C CYS A 52 9.67 -3.02 -14.62
N ASN A 53 9.78 -3.11 -13.29
CA ASN A 53 8.98 -2.38 -12.29
C ASN A 53 9.82 -1.43 -11.42
N ASP A 54 11.03 -1.05 -11.83
CA ASP A 54 11.88 -0.18 -11.02
C ASP A 54 11.57 1.31 -11.25
N CYS A 55 10.73 1.89 -10.39
CA CYS A 55 10.31 3.30 -10.46
C CYS A 55 11.07 4.20 -9.49
N GLU A 56 11.08 5.50 -9.80
CA GLU A 56 11.78 6.51 -8.98
C GLU A 56 11.32 6.55 -7.51
N PRO A 57 10.02 6.41 -7.16
CA PRO A 57 9.63 6.30 -5.77
C PRO A 57 10.29 5.13 -5.05
N ARG A 58 10.47 3.98 -5.69
CA ARG A 58 11.17 2.82 -5.11
C ARG A 58 12.65 3.09 -4.91
N LYS A 59 13.32 3.69 -5.91
CA LYS A 59 14.78 3.94 -5.91
C LYS A 59 15.21 5.01 -4.90
N ARG A 60 14.41 6.07 -4.78
CA ARG A 60 14.80 7.31 -4.07
C ARG A 60 13.88 7.68 -2.92
N GLY A 61 12.70 7.08 -2.88
CA GLY A 61 11.82 7.22 -1.74
C GLY A 61 12.29 6.35 -0.58
N TYR A 62 11.79 6.67 0.59
CA TYR A 62 12.12 5.93 1.79
C TYR A 62 11.00 6.03 2.81
N LYS A 63 10.93 5.00 3.66
CA LYS A 63 10.03 5.02 4.79
C LYS A 63 10.56 5.96 5.87
N PHE A 64 9.68 6.76 6.46
CA PHE A 64 10.04 7.70 7.52
C PHE A 64 8.90 7.85 8.52
N VAL A 65 9.17 8.57 9.62
CA VAL A 65 8.17 8.91 10.63
C VAL A 65 8.00 10.43 10.63
N PRO A 66 6.83 10.96 10.25
CA PRO A 66 6.59 12.40 10.25
C PRO A 66 6.79 13.00 11.64
N SER A 67 7.64 14.04 11.73
CA SER A 67 8.01 14.62 13.03
C SER A 67 6.89 15.44 13.70
N GLY A 68 5.82 15.77 12.97
CA GLY A 68 4.72 16.62 13.42
C GLY A 68 3.34 15.94 13.49
N ARG A 69 3.21 14.67 13.10
CA ARG A 69 1.92 13.94 13.15
C ARG A 69 1.87 13.10 14.42
N ASN A 70 0.96 13.46 15.33
CA ASN A 70 0.64 12.66 16.51
C ASN A 70 -0.86 12.31 16.47
N PHE A 71 -1.18 11.03 16.41
CA PHE A 71 -2.55 10.59 16.16
C PHE A 71 -3.50 10.55 17.35
N ASN A 72 -3.10 11.15 18.49
CA ASN A 72 -4.03 11.43 19.58
C ASN A 72 -5.15 12.41 19.21
N THR A 73 -5.22 12.88 17.96
CA THR A 73 -6.22 13.80 17.44
C THR A 73 -7.22 13.08 16.55
N GLY A 74 -8.51 13.44 16.65
CA GLY A 74 -9.59 12.88 15.83
C GLY A 74 -10.41 11.80 16.56
N ASP A 75 -11.12 10.97 15.79
CA ASP A 75 -11.92 9.84 16.30
C ASP A 75 -11.08 8.60 16.65
N GLY A 76 -9.76 8.68 16.48
CA GLY A 76 -8.77 7.66 16.88
C GLY A 76 -8.58 6.52 15.89
N ASN A 77 -9.47 6.34 14.90
CA ASN A 77 -9.44 5.21 13.97
C ASN A 77 -8.67 5.49 12.69
N TRP A 78 -8.37 6.76 12.39
CA TRP A 78 -7.65 7.12 11.17
C TRP A 78 -6.28 6.42 10.98
N PRO A 79 -5.48 6.11 12.03
CA PRO A 79 -4.20 5.41 11.84
C PRO A 79 -4.41 3.98 11.34
N GLU A 80 -5.44 3.29 11.82
CA GLU A 80 -5.79 1.95 11.37
C GLU A 80 -6.26 1.97 9.91
N TYR A 81 -7.05 2.98 9.53
CA TYR A 81 -7.46 3.17 8.14
C TYR A 81 -6.26 3.43 7.23
N GLN A 82 -5.37 4.32 7.64
CA GLN A 82 -4.16 4.64 6.88
C GLN A 82 -3.29 3.39 6.68
N LEU A 83 -3.02 2.63 7.75
CA LEU A 83 -2.26 1.37 7.65
C LEU A 83 -2.95 0.34 6.76
N LYS A 84 -4.28 0.23 6.82
CA LYS A 84 -5.04 -0.63 5.91
C LYS A 84 -4.75 -0.28 4.46
N ILE A 85 -4.87 0.99 4.09
CA ILE A 85 -4.62 1.46 2.71
C ILE A 85 -3.14 1.30 2.33
N ALA A 86 -2.23 1.75 3.18
CA ALA A 86 -0.78 1.71 2.92
C ALA A 86 -0.30 0.27 2.68
N ASN A 87 -0.81 -0.69 3.46
CA ASN A 87 -0.39 -2.10 3.38
C ASN A 87 -1.17 -2.95 2.36
N MET A 88 -2.20 -2.40 1.68
CA MET A 88 -2.94 -3.15 0.66
C MET A 88 -2.07 -3.56 -0.54
N GLY A 89 -1.03 -2.78 -0.86
CA GLY A 89 -0.07 -3.12 -1.91
C GLY A 89 1.06 -4.06 -1.47
N GLY A 90 1.01 -4.57 -0.24
CA GLY A 90 2.05 -5.42 0.33
C GLY A 90 3.28 -4.61 0.71
N ASN A 91 4.40 -4.83 0.02
CA ASN A 91 5.68 -4.24 0.40
C ASN A 91 5.83 -2.78 -0.09
N PRO A 92 6.51 -1.91 0.68
CA PRO A 92 6.92 -2.11 2.07
C PRO A 92 5.73 -2.11 3.05
N ILE A 93 5.85 -2.85 4.16
CA ILE A 93 4.85 -2.84 5.24
C ILE A 93 5.07 -1.61 6.14
N PHE A 94 4.01 -0.85 6.38
CA PHE A 94 3.93 0.30 7.27
C PHE A 94 3.35 -0.09 8.62
N SER A 95 3.80 0.58 9.69
CA SER A 95 3.40 0.26 11.06
C SER A 95 3.28 1.51 11.94
N ILE A 96 2.64 1.34 13.09
CA ILE A 96 2.72 2.31 14.19
C ILE A 96 4.08 2.15 14.87
N VAL A 97 4.81 3.25 15.04
CA VAL A 97 6.16 3.27 15.60
C VAL A 97 6.25 4.21 16.79
N GLY A 98 6.46 3.62 17.98
CA GLY A 98 6.43 4.37 19.22
C GLY A 98 5.04 4.95 19.53
N PRO A 99 4.94 5.88 20.49
CA PRO A 99 3.65 6.42 20.92
C PRO A 99 3.08 7.36 19.87
N ASN A 100 1.94 6.98 19.30
CA ASN A 100 1.09 7.83 18.46
C ASN A 100 1.74 8.34 17.17
N LYS A 101 2.65 7.56 16.57
CA LYS A 101 3.24 7.86 15.27
C LYS A 101 3.07 6.70 14.30
N ILE A 102 2.91 7.04 13.04
CA ILE A 102 2.74 6.10 11.93
C ILE A 102 3.91 6.27 10.96
N GLU A 103 4.38 5.18 10.39
CA GLU A 103 5.33 5.22 9.29
C GLU A 103 4.63 5.64 7.99
N GLU A 104 5.30 6.46 7.20
CA GLU A 104 4.83 6.98 5.92
C GLU A 104 5.94 6.85 4.86
N TRP A 105 5.61 7.12 3.60
CA TRP A 105 6.57 7.15 2.51
C TRP A 105 6.93 8.58 2.13
N LYS A 106 8.22 8.89 2.04
CA LYS A 106 8.70 10.18 1.55
C LYS A 106 9.34 9.99 0.19
N PHE A 107 8.94 10.81 -0.77
CA PHE A 107 9.53 10.83 -2.10
C PHE A 107 9.56 12.26 -2.66
N ASN A 108 10.71 12.67 -3.18
CA ASN A 108 10.92 14.02 -3.72
C ASN A 108 10.50 15.15 -2.74
N SER A 109 10.80 14.97 -1.46
CA SER A 109 10.41 15.86 -0.35
C SER A 109 8.91 15.99 -0.07
N VAL A 110 8.08 15.17 -0.73
CA VAL A 110 6.63 15.08 -0.50
C VAL A 110 6.31 13.79 0.26
N ASP A 111 5.33 13.89 1.13
CA ASP A 111 4.88 12.82 2.01
C ASP A 111 3.67 12.14 1.41
N PHE A 112 3.61 10.82 1.59
CA PHE A 112 2.54 9.95 1.14
C PHE A 112 2.25 8.97 2.26
N ASP A 113 0.97 8.70 2.50
CA ASP A 113 0.55 7.80 3.55
C ASP A 113 1.03 6.34 3.34
N GLY A 114 1.30 5.95 2.08
CA GLY A 114 1.90 4.67 1.76
C GLY A 114 2.48 4.57 0.34
N PHE A 115 3.10 3.42 0.06
CA PHE A 115 3.69 3.10 -1.23
C PHE A 115 3.51 1.61 -1.54
N TRP A 116 3.02 1.30 -2.74
CA TRP A 116 2.82 -0.06 -3.23
C TRP A 116 3.88 -0.37 -4.28
N SER A 117 4.94 -1.08 -3.86
CA SER A 117 6.14 -1.26 -4.68
C SER A 117 5.90 -2.05 -5.97
N ALA A 118 5.02 -3.05 -5.95
CA ALA A 118 4.74 -3.91 -7.10
C ALA A 118 4.09 -3.15 -8.27
N SER A 119 3.32 -2.10 -7.98
CA SER A 119 2.60 -1.28 -8.98
C SER A 119 3.13 0.14 -9.09
N CYS A 120 4.21 0.48 -8.38
CA CYS A 120 4.75 1.84 -8.34
C CYS A 120 3.70 2.90 -7.99
N THR A 121 2.82 2.57 -7.05
CA THR A 121 1.69 3.41 -6.67
C THR A 121 1.94 4.07 -5.33
N LEU A 122 1.90 5.39 -5.31
CA LEU A 122 1.87 6.17 -4.08
C LEU A 122 0.41 6.37 -3.67
N VAL A 123 0.14 6.28 -2.37
CA VAL A 123 -1.23 6.33 -1.85
C VAL A 123 -1.41 7.36 -0.76
N GLU A 124 -2.58 7.97 -0.76
CA GLU A 124 -3.08 8.89 0.26
C GLU A 124 -4.37 8.33 0.87
N ALA A 125 -4.59 8.50 2.18
CA ALA A 125 -5.72 7.96 2.92
C ALA A 125 -6.44 9.05 3.73
N LYS A 126 -7.68 9.36 3.37
CA LYS A 126 -8.54 10.35 4.05
C LYS A 126 -9.66 9.66 4.82
N TYR A 127 -9.57 9.71 6.15
CA TYR A 127 -10.54 9.10 7.07
C TYR A 127 -11.29 10.14 7.93
N GLY A 128 -12.56 9.87 8.25
CA GLY A 128 -13.28 10.59 9.30
C GLY A 128 -13.81 11.98 8.90
N TYR A 129 -13.61 12.38 7.64
CA TYR A 129 -13.92 13.75 7.22
C TYR A 129 -15.42 14.03 7.00
N GLY A 130 -16.27 13.00 6.94
CA GLY A 130 -17.69 13.17 6.68
C GLY A 130 -18.46 13.90 7.78
N SER A 131 -17.94 13.91 9.01
CA SER A 131 -18.50 14.67 10.14
C SER A 131 -18.37 16.19 9.96
N TRP A 132 -17.50 16.61 9.04
CA TRP A 132 -17.18 18.01 8.76
C TRP A 132 -17.97 18.61 7.60
N LEU A 133 -18.82 17.82 6.96
CA LEU A 133 -19.69 18.30 5.90
C LEU A 133 -21.05 18.71 6.48
N GLU A 134 -21.68 19.67 5.81
CA GLU A 134 -23.07 20.07 6.03
C GLU A 134 -23.78 20.25 4.68
N ARG A 135 -25.10 20.35 4.69
CA ARG A 135 -25.86 20.68 3.48
C ARG A 135 -26.03 22.20 3.37
N ASN A 136 -25.81 22.75 2.18
CA ASN A 136 -26.15 24.14 1.87
C ASN A 136 -27.69 24.31 1.73
N ILE A 137 -28.15 25.52 1.40
CA ILE A 137 -29.59 25.81 1.27
C ILE A 137 -30.21 25.10 0.05
N GLU A 138 -29.39 24.73 -0.94
CA GLU A 138 -29.73 23.94 -2.11
C GLU A 138 -29.72 22.42 -1.82
N GLY A 139 -29.25 22.00 -0.64
CA GLY A 139 -29.18 20.60 -0.22
C GLY A 139 -27.91 19.87 -0.66
N GLU A 140 -26.92 20.54 -1.24
CA GLU A 140 -25.63 19.99 -1.67
C GLU A 140 -24.65 19.91 -0.49
N TRP A 141 -23.73 18.95 -0.53
CA TRP A 141 -22.71 18.81 0.53
C TRP A 141 -21.62 19.87 0.37
N GLN A 142 -21.31 20.56 1.46
CA GLN A 142 -20.21 21.52 1.53
C GLN A 142 -19.42 21.37 2.85
N PRO A 143 -18.17 21.84 2.93
CA PRO A 143 -17.46 21.96 4.19
C PRO A 143 -18.23 22.87 5.15
N ARG A 144 -18.31 22.48 6.42
CA ARG A 144 -18.90 23.34 7.46
C ARG A 144 -18.20 24.69 7.49
N SER A 145 -18.99 25.76 7.61
CA SER A 145 -18.49 27.14 7.72
C SER A 145 -17.88 27.45 9.10
N ILE A 146 -16.78 26.76 9.41
CA ILE A 146 -15.96 26.98 10.62
C ILE A 146 -14.57 27.44 10.12
N PRO A 147 -13.95 28.49 10.70
CA PRO A 147 -12.78 29.16 10.11
C PRO A 147 -11.58 28.28 9.72
N PHE A 148 -11.37 27.14 10.38
CA PHE A 148 -10.32 26.19 10.00
C PHE A 148 -10.80 25.10 9.03
N MET A 149 -12.10 24.81 9.01
CA MET A 149 -12.73 23.75 8.20
C MET A 149 -13.13 24.23 6.81
N SER A 150 -13.36 25.53 6.64
CA SER A 150 -13.59 26.12 5.32
C SER A 150 -12.41 25.93 4.37
N LYS A 151 -11.20 25.65 4.91
CA LYS A 151 -9.97 25.38 4.16
C LYS A 151 -9.67 23.89 4.00
N LEU A 152 -10.57 23.00 4.40
CA LEU A 152 -10.35 21.56 4.35
C LEU A 152 -10.04 21.11 2.91
N ILE A 153 -10.90 21.49 1.97
CA ILE A 153 -10.75 21.14 0.56
C ILE A 153 -9.51 21.80 -0.04
N ASP A 154 -9.25 23.08 0.26
CA ASP A 154 -8.02 23.77 -0.15
C ASP A 154 -6.76 23.01 0.28
N SER A 155 -6.78 22.43 1.48
CA SER A 155 -5.65 21.63 1.99
C SER A 155 -5.46 20.35 1.18
N PHE A 156 -6.55 19.68 0.79
CA PHE A 156 -6.50 18.49 -0.05
C PHE A 156 -5.99 18.81 -1.45
N ILE A 157 -6.46 19.92 -2.04
CA ILE A 157 -5.98 20.41 -3.35
C ILE A 157 -4.48 20.70 -3.29
N SER A 158 -4.01 21.41 -2.25
CA SER A 158 -2.59 21.73 -2.09
C SER A 158 -1.73 20.47 -1.98
N GLU A 159 -2.16 19.48 -1.21
CA GLU A 159 -1.44 18.23 -1.02
C GLU A 159 -1.44 17.38 -2.30
N ALA A 160 -2.60 17.19 -2.93
CA ALA A 160 -2.74 16.47 -4.19
C ALA A 160 -1.91 17.09 -5.32
N SER A 161 -1.88 18.41 -5.39
CA SER A 161 -1.05 19.14 -6.36
C SER A 161 0.44 18.89 -6.13
N ALA A 162 0.92 19.01 -4.89
CA ALA A 162 2.32 18.74 -4.55
C ALA A 162 2.71 17.29 -4.87
N GLN A 163 1.85 16.33 -4.51
CA GLN A 163 2.05 14.91 -4.79
C GLN A 163 2.05 14.63 -6.30
N SER A 164 1.09 15.18 -7.05
CA SER A 164 1.00 15.04 -8.51
C SER A 164 2.26 15.58 -9.20
N VAL A 165 2.74 16.75 -8.78
CA VAL A 165 3.98 17.34 -9.29
C VAL A 165 5.19 16.46 -8.95
N ALA A 166 5.25 15.89 -7.75
CA ALA A 166 6.35 15.03 -7.33
C ALA A 166 6.46 13.76 -8.19
N ILE A 167 5.34 13.20 -8.65
CA ILE A 167 5.34 11.97 -9.44
C ILE A 167 5.47 12.20 -10.96
N ARG A 168 5.15 13.39 -11.46
CA ARG A 168 5.02 13.69 -12.90
C ARG A 168 6.30 13.54 -13.72
N LYS A 169 7.47 13.72 -13.11
CA LYS A 169 8.78 13.75 -13.82
C LYS A 169 9.51 12.40 -13.84
N ASN A 170 8.85 11.30 -13.45
CA ASN A 170 9.49 9.99 -13.29
C ASN A 170 9.19 9.06 -14.47
N MET A 171 10.13 8.17 -14.79
CA MET A 171 10.00 7.11 -15.80
C MET A 171 10.48 5.77 -15.22
N PRO A 172 9.67 4.68 -15.23
CA PRO A 172 8.24 4.67 -15.58
C PRO A 172 7.42 5.58 -14.64
N PRO A 173 6.30 6.14 -15.11
CA PRO A 173 5.49 7.03 -14.30
C PRO A 173 4.94 6.27 -13.11
N ALA A 174 5.19 6.79 -11.91
CA ALA A 174 4.47 6.36 -10.73
C ALA A 174 3.01 6.81 -10.81
N THR A 175 2.12 6.08 -10.16
CA THR A 175 0.71 6.46 -10.03
C THR A 175 0.44 7.05 -8.65
N LEU A 176 -0.60 7.87 -8.55
CA LEU A 176 -1.08 8.45 -7.31
C LEU A 176 -2.57 8.13 -7.14
N ASN A 177 -2.90 7.44 -6.06
CA ASN A 177 -4.27 7.05 -5.73
C ASN A 177 -4.67 7.61 -4.36
N TRP A 178 -5.79 8.30 -4.30
CA TRP A 178 -6.37 8.84 -3.08
C TRP A 178 -7.54 7.97 -2.63
N PHE A 179 -7.50 7.50 -1.38
CA PHE A 179 -8.52 6.65 -0.78
C PHE A 179 -9.30 7.42 0.27
N PHE A 180 -10.63 7.33 0.20
CA PHE A 180 -11.54 8.01 1.11
C PHE A 180 -12.40 7.00 1.85
N SER A 181 -12.64 7.24 3.14
CA SER A 181 -13.54 6.42 3.95
C SER A 181 -15.02 6.81 3.81
N ASP A 182 -15.30 8.00 3.28
CA ASP A 182 -16.65 8.56 3.15
C ASP A 182 -16.93 8.96 1.70
N PRO A 183 -18.04 8.47 1.10
CA PRO A 183 -18.37 8.77 -0.29
C PRO A 183 -18.62 10.25 -0.55
N ARG A 184 -19.15 10.99 0.42
CA ARG A 184 -19.48 12.41 0.27
C ARG A 184 -18.23 13.27 0.18
N VAL A 185 -17.22 12.93 0.99
CA VAL A 185 -15.91 13.60 0.98
C VAL A 185 -15.19 13.29 -0.32
N LYS A 186 -15.25 12.03 -0.78
CA LYS A 186 -14.67 11.63 -2.06
C LYS A 186 -15.25 12.45 -3.21
N GLU A 187 -16.57 12.47 -3.35
CA GLU A 187 -17.29 13.16 -4.42
C GLU A 187 -16.93 14.64 -4.46
N LEU A 188 -17.09 15.34 -3.32
CA LEU A 188 -16.73 16.75 -3.19
C LEU A 188 -15.26 17.02 -3.56
N THR A 189 -14.33 16.17 -3.10
CA THR A 189 -12.90 16.37 -3.38
C THR A 189 -12.55 16.09 -4.85
N GLU A 190 -13.20 15.10 -5.46
CA GLU A 190 -12.97 14.72 -6.86
C GLU A 190 -13.51 15.77 -7.84
N ASP A 191 -14.65 16.38 -7.52
CA ASP A 191 -15.20 17.52 -8.27
C ASP A 191 -14.21 18.69 -8.22
N GLU A 192 -13.72 19.03 -7.03
CA GLU A 192 -12.76 20.12 -6.81
C GLU A 192 -11.39 19.86 -7.48
N PHE A 193 -10.91 18.62 -7.48
CA PHE A 193 -9.74 18.24 -8.28
C PHE A 193 -9.98 18.44 -9.78
N SER A 194 -11.17 18.07 -10.27
CA SER A 194 -11.52 18.24 -11.67
C SER A 194 -11.62 19.72 -12.07
N GLU A 195 -12.24 20.55 -11.24
CA GLU A 195 -12.35 22.00 -11.45
C GLU A 195 -11.00 22.70 -11.45
N THR A 196 -10.06 22.22 -10.62
CA THR A 196 -8.68 22.75 -10.56
C THR A 196 -7.73 22.12 -11.58
N GLY A 197 -8.21 21.18 -12.42
CA GLY A 197 -7.42 20.51 -13.45
C GLY A 197 -6.42 19.48 -12.92
N LEU A 198 -6.58 19.03 -11.67
CA LEU A 198 -5.81 17.95 -11.07
C LEU A 198 -6.39 16.59 -11.46
N ILE A 199 -5.60 15.81 -12.20
CA ILE A 199 -5.98 14.44 -12.59
C ILE A 199 -5.48 13.47 -11.51
N ILE A 200 -6.35 13.15 -10.53
CA ILE A 200 -6.07 12.24 -9.42
C ILE A 200 -7.07 11.09 -9.44
N SER A 201 -6.61 9.86 -9.22
CA SER A 201 -7.51 8.71 -9.08
C SER A 201 -8.05 8.63 -7.66
N CYS A 202 -9.34 8.91 -7.49
CA CYS A 202 -10.02 8.87 -6.20
C CYS A 202 -10.81 7.57 -6.03
N HIS A 203 -10.66 6.90 -4.89
CA HIS A 203 -11.27 5.61 -4.60
C HIS A 203 -12.03 5.65 -3.27
N LEU A 204 -13.22 5.05 -3.26
CA LEU A 204 -13.94 4.78 -2.01
C LEU A 204 -13.47 3.46 -1.43
N LYS A 205 -13.01 3.47 -0.18
CA LYS A 205 -12.70 2.26 0.56
C LYS A 205 -13.19 2.39 1.98
N GLY A 206 -14.12 1.53 2.38
CA GLY A 206 -14.61 1.47 3.76
C GLY A 206 -13.52 1.05 4.74
N PHE A 207 -13.76 1.34 6.02
CA PHE A 207 -12.96 0.84 7.14
C PHE A 207 -12.99 -0.69 7.22
#